data_AF-A0A1Z9HCU1-F1
#
_entry.id   AF-A0A1Z9HCU1-F1
#
_cell.length_a   1.000
_cell.length_b   1.000
_cell.length_c   1.000
_cell.angle_alpha   90.00
_cell.angle_beta   90.00
_cell.angle_gamma   90.00
#
_symmetry.space_group_name_H-M   'P 1'
#
loop_
_entity.id
_entity.type
_entity.pdbx_description
1 polymer ?
#
loop_
_entity_poly.entity_id
_entity_poly.type
_entity_poly.pdbx_seq_one_letter_code
_entity_poly.pdbx_strand_id
1 'polypeptide(L)'
;MHIEALRTEPDDPGLTGVVVEGRIVSVVPTHDIGTLGLAVGQPWDHATQSRVEHSLLVDRARRDALILLADGTAEQNLSQELKAQDHSTEVVTDAIQHLHADGWLTSPLHDGLDSDPDS
;
A
#
# COMPACT_ATOMS: atom_id res chain seq x y z
N MET A 1 18.46 8.28 12.63
CA MET A 1 19.11 7.26 11.78
C MET A 1 18.95 7.69 10.33
N HIS A 2 19.81 7.25 9.41
CA HIS A 2 19.68 7.58 7.98
C HIS A 2 19.73 6.32 7.12
N ILE A 3 19.11 6.38 5.95
CA ILE A 3 19.19 5.32 4.95
C ILE A 3 20.62 5.30 4.40
N GLU A 4 21.31 4.18 4.58
CA GLU A 4 22.69 3.98 4.14
C GLU A 4 22.75 3.40 2.73
N ALA A 5 21.78 2.56 2.38
CA ALA A 5 21.70 1.95 1.06
C ALA A 5 20.25 1.54 0.72
N LEU A 6 19.99 1.49 -0.59
CA LEU A 6 18.84 0.83 -1.18
C LEU A 6 19.39 -0.33 -2.01
N ARG A 7 19.03 -1.56 -1.65
CA ARG A 7 19.59 -2.76 -2.27
C ARG A 7 18.46 -3.57 -2.88
N THR A 8 18.51 -3.78 -4.19
CA THR A 8 17.61 -4.71 -4.86
C THR A 8 17.79 -6.10 -4.25
N GLU A 9 16.67 -6.76 -3.92
CA GLU A 9 16.72 -8.12 -3.38
C GLU A 9 17.23 -9.09 -4.47
N PRO A 10 18.18 -9.98 -4.15
CA PRO A 10 18.83 -10.83 -5.15
C PRO A 10 17.86 -11.86 -5.76
N ASP A 11 16.89 -12.32 -4.98
CA ASP A 11 15.92 -13.35 -5.39
C ASP A 11 14.65 -12.76 -6.02
N ASP A 12 14.40 -11.45 -5.81
CA ASP A 12 13.27 -10.73 -6.39
C ASP A 12 13.67 -9.29 -6.79
N PRO A 13 13.95 -9.04 -8.09
CA PRO A 13 14.34 -7.72 -8.56
C PRO A 13 13.22 -6.67 -8.44
N GLY A 14 11.97 -7.11 -8.22
CA GLY A 14 10.83 -6.26 -7.95
C GLY A 14 10.84 -5.66 -6.54
N LEU A 15 11.74 -6.10 -5.66
CA LEU A 15 11.85 -5.67 -4.28
C LEU A 15 13.18 -4.95 -4.02
N THR A 16 13.12 -3.97 -3.12
CA THR A 16 14.29 -3.22 -2.66
C THR A 16 14.30 -3.17 -1.13
N GLY A 17 15.38 -3.68 -0.54
CA GLY A 17 15.68 -3.56 0.88
C GLY A 17 16.22 -2.17 1.23
N VAL A 18 15.62 -1.55 2.25
CA VAL A 18 16.06 -0.30 2.84
C VAL A 18 17.03 -0.60 3.98
N VAL A 19 18.29 -0.15 3.83
CA VAL A 19 19.36 -0.42 4.79
C VAL A 19 19.59 0.78 5.70
N VAL A 20 19.57 0.57 7.01
CA VAL A 20 19.87 1.55 8.06
C VAL A 20 20.78 0.86 9.08
N GLU A 21 21.91 1.49 9.41
CA GLU A 21 22.89 0.94 10.36
C GLU A 21 23.36 -0.48 9.99
N GLY A 22 23.61 -0.71 8.70
CA GLY A 22 24.04 -1.99 8.16
C GLY A 22 22.97 -3.09 8.14
N ARG A 23 21.72 -2.79 8.51
CA ARG A 23 20.61 -3.76 8.58
C ARG A 23 19.49 -3.38 7.64
N ILE A 24 18.87 -4.38 7.02
CA ILE A 24 17.62 -4.17 6.27
C ILE A 24 16.51 -3.94 7.31
N VAL A 25 15.93 -2.74 7.31
CA VAL A 25 14.84 -2.36 8.24
C VAL A 25 13.46 -2.50 7.62
N SER A 26 13.38 -2.51 6.28
CA SER A 26 12.16 -2.77 5.53
C SER A 26 12.49 -3.23 4.12
N VAL A 27 11.57 -3.92 3.47
CA VAL A 27 11.62 -4.32 2.06
C VAL A 27 10.36 -3.79 1.39
N VAL A 28 10.52 -3.00 0.33
CA VAL A 28 9.41 -2.35 -0.38
C VAL A 28 9.44 -2.68 -1.87
N PRO A 29 8.31 -2.58 -2.59
CA PRO A 29 8.32 -2.66 -4.05
C PRO A 29 9.26 -1.61 -4.64
N THR A 30 10.12 -2.00 -5.58
CA THR A 30 11.12 -1.13 -6.18
C THR A 30 10.50 0.10 -6.86
N HIS A 31 9.27 -0.03 -7.40
CA HIS A 31 8.56 1.08 -8.03
C HIS A 31 8.08 2.15 -7.04
N ASP A 32 7.94 1.80 -5.76
CA ASP A 32 7.46 2.71 -4.71
C ASP A 32 8.58 3.53 -4.05
N ILE A 33 9.86 3.22 -4.34
CA ILE A 33 11.00 3.94 -3.77
C ILE A 33 10.89 5.45 -3.99
N GLY A 34 10.53 5.86 -5.21
CA GLY A 34 10.38 7.27 -5.57
C GLY A 34 9.18 7.94 -4.92
N THR A 35 8.02 7.27 -4.88
CA THR A 35 6.79 7.81 -4.29
C THR A 35 6.88 7.93 -2.77
N LEU A 36 7.60 7.01 -2.12
CA LEU A 36 7.85 7.04 -0.68
C LEU A 36 8.94 8.04 -0.25
N GLY A 37 9.63 8.64 -1.22
CA GLY A 37 10.73 9.58 -0.98
C GLY A 37 11.96 8.92 -0.37
N LEU A 38 12.17 7.63 -0.64
CA LEU A 38 13.29 6.87 -0.08
C LEU A 38 14.55 7.13 -0.90
N ALA A 39 15.59 7.65 -0.25
CA ALA A 39 16.90 7.88 -0.87
C ALA A 39 18.02 7.73 0.15
N VAL A 40 19.21 7.35 -0.31
CA VAL A 40 20.41 7.30 0.54
C VAL A 40 20.69 8.68 1.14
N GLY A 41 20.98 8.71 2.43
CA GLY A 41 21.17 9.93 3.23
C GLY A 41 19.89 10.52 3.80
N GLN A 42 18.70 10.06 3.40
CA GLN A 42 17.44 10.51 4.00
C GLN A 42 17.29 9.99 5.44
N PRO A 43 16.63 10.75 6.33
CA PRO A 43 16.29 10.29 7.65
C PRO A 43 15.40 9.04 7.61
N TRP A 44 15.75 8.05 8.41
CA TRP A 44 14.83 6.98 8.80
C TRP A 44 14.24 7.35 10.16
N ASP A 45 13.15 8.10 10.12
CA ASP A 45 12.38 8.57 11.27
C ASP A 45 11.00 7.91 11.33
N HIS A 46 10.23 8.19 12.38
CA HIS A 46 8.90 7.62 12.56
C HIS A 46 7.98 7.97 11.40
N ALA A 47 8.06 9.18 10.86
CA ALA A 47 7.22 9.59 9.73
C ALA A 47 7.52 8.75 8.47
N THR A 48 8.79 8.54 8.17
CA THR A 48 9.23 7.71 7.04
C THR A 48 8.85 6.25 7.24
N GLN A 49 9.06 5.72 8.45
CA GLN A 49 8.64 4.37 8.79
C GLN A 49 7.12 4.19 8.62
N SER A 50 6.30 5.09 9.15
CA SER A 50 4.84 5.00 9.01
C SER A 50 4.38 5.09 7.56
N ARG A 51 5.00 5.93 6.72
CA ARG A 51 4.69 5.96 5.27
C ARG A 51 4.98 4.62 4.60
N VAL A 52 6.14 4.02 4.92
CA VAL A 52 6.53 2.71 4.38
C VAL A 52 5.57 1.63 4.85
N GLU A 53 5.27 1.57 6.14
CA GLU A 53 4.33 0.59 6.71
C GLU A 53 2.95 0.71 6.07
N HIS A 54 2.43 1.93 5.91
CA HIS A 54 1.17 2.18 5.24
C HIS A 54 1.16 1.69 3.79
N SER A 55 2.20 2.01 3.01
CA SER A 55 2.32 1.54 1.62
C SER A 55 2.36 0.02 1.52
N LEU A 56 3.02 -0.68 2.45
CA LEU A 56 3.02 -2.15 2.49
C LEU A 56 1.63 -2.73 2.82
N LEU A 57 0.87 -2.08 3.69
CA LEU A 57 -0.51 -2.47 3.98
C LEU A 57 -1.41 -2.26 2.76
N VAL A 58 -1.26 -1.14 2.06
CA VAL A 58 -1.98 -0.85 0.81
C VAL A 58 -1.66 -1.87 -0.27
N ASP A 59 -0.38 -2.21 -0.47
CA ASP A 59 0.03 -3.24 -1.43
C ASP A 59 -0.56 -4.62 -1.09
N ARG A 60 -0.59 -4.98 0.20
CA ARG A 60 -1.25 -6.20 0.66
C ARG A 60 -2.75 -6.18 0.35
N ALA A 61 -3.45 -5.10 0.69
CA ALA A 61 -4.88 -4.96 0.41
C ALA A 61 -5.18 -5.02 -1.10
N ARG A 62 -4.32 -4.44 -1.94
CA ARG A 62 -4.42 -4.55 -3.40
C ARG A 62 -4.32 -6.00 -3.87
N ARG A 63 -3.35 -6.76 -3.37
CA ARG A 63 -3.21 -8.19 -3.71
C ARG A 63 -4.41 -9.01 -3.26
N ASP A 64 -4.88 -8.79 -2.03
CA ASP A 64 -6.07 -9.48 -1.50
C ASP A 64 -7.32 -9.14 -2.34
N ALA A 65 -7.47 -7.89 -2.76
CA ALA A 65 -8.56 -7.45 -3.64
C ALA A 65 -8.51 -8.14 -5.02
N LEU A 66 -7.32 -8.27 -5.62
CA LEU A 66 -7.16 -8.97 -6.89
C LEU A 66 -7.51 -10.45 -6.78
N ILE A 67 -7.19 -11.09 -5.64
CA ILE A 67 -7.60 -12.47 -5.35
C ILE A 67 -9.13 -12.54 -5.23
N LEU A 68 -9.77 -11.65 -4.47
CA LEU A 68 -11.22 -11.60 -4.34
C LEU A 68 -11.93 -11.42 -5.68
N LEU A 69 -11.41 -10.54 -6.55
CA LEU A 69 -11.91 -10.35 -7.91
C LEU A 69 -11.78 -11.63 -8.75
N ALA A 70 -10.62 -12.29 -8.69
CA ALA A 70 -10.39 -13.54 -9.39
C ALA A 70 -11.35 -14.66 -8.91
N ASP A 71 -11.72 -14.65 -7.63
CA ASP A 71 -12.68 -15.56 -7.02
C ASP A 71 -14.15 -15.19 -7.29
N GLY A 72 -14.40 -14.08 -8.01
CA GLY A 72 -15.73 -13.66 -8.46
C GLY A 72 -16.46 -12.69 -7.54
N THR A 73 -15.76 -12.08 -6.57
CA THR A 73 -16.31 -10.97 -5.78
C THR A 73 -16.68 -9.81 -6.70
N ALA A 74 -17.89 -9.27 -6.57
CA ALA A 74 -18.31 -8.10 -7.32
C ALA A 74 -17.53 -6.85 -6.86
N GLU A 75 -17.12 -5.97 -7.80
CA GLU A 75 -16.34 -4.76 -7.50
C GLU A 75 -16.94 -3.93 -6.35
N GLN A 76 -18.27 -3.78 -6.34
CA GLN A 76 -19.03 -3.04 -5.33
C GLN A 76 -18.92 -3.60 -3.89
N ASN A 77 -18.55 -4.88 -3.74
CA ASN A 77 -18.41 -5.52 -2.43
C ASN A 77 -16.95 -5.52 -1.94
N LEU A 78 -15.97 -5.18 -2.78
CA LEU A 78 -14.55 -5.30 -2.45
C LEU A 78 -14.16 -4.58 -1.16
N SER A 79 -14.61 -3.33 -1.00
CA SER A 79 -14.28 -2.54 0.19
C SER A 79 -14.78 -3.19 1.48
N GLN A 80 -15.94 -3.84 1.44
CA GLN A 80 -16.48 -4.55 2.60
C GLN A 80 -15.69 -5.84 2.88
N GLU A 81 -15.38 -6.61 1.83
CA GLU A 81 -14.62 -7.86 1.96
C GLU A 81 -13.20 -7.61 2.47
N LEU A 82 -12.52 -6.55 2.00
CA LEU A 82 -11.20 -6.17 2.51
C LEU A 82 -11.26 -5.75 3.98
N LYS A 83 -12.26 -4.96 4.39
CA LYS A 83 -12.45 -4.60 5.80
C LYS A 83 -12.72 -5.83 6.67
N ALA A 84 -13.45 -6.82 6.14
CA ALA A 84 -13.68 -8.10 6.84
C ALA A 84 -12.39 -8.93 7.00
N GLN A 85 -11.35 -8.66 6.22
CA GLN A 85 -10.00 -9.24 6.34
C GLN A 85 -9.04 -8.41 7.21
N ASP A 86 -9.58 -7.51 8.05
CA ASP A 86 -8.84 -6.69 9.01
C ASP A 86 -7.97 -5.58 8.37
N HIS A 87 -8.28 -5.18 7.13
CA HIS A 87 -7.71 -3.97 6.53
C HIS A 87 -8.42 -2.73 7.05
N SER A 88 -7.65 -1.69 7.42
CA SER A 88 -8.21 -0.42 7.89
C SER A 88 -8.93 0.34 6.77
N THR A 89 -9.88 1.21 7.11
CA THR A 89 -10.62 2.00 6.13
C THR A 89 -9.70 2.85 5.24
N GLU A 90 -8.63 3.41 5.81
CA GLU A 90 -7.63 4.21 5.07
C GLU A 90 -6.90 3.34 4.03
N VAL A 91 -6.37 2.20 4.46
CA VAL A 91 -5.69 1.22 3.59
C VAL A 91 -6.60 0.73 2.48
N VAL A 92 -7.86 0.43 2.79
CA VAL A 92 -8.85 -0.01 1.79
C VAL A 92 -9.13 1.09 0.78
N THR A 93 -9.29 2.34 1.23
CA THR A 93 -9.56 3.48 0.34
C THR A 93 -8.43 3.66 -0.66
N ASP A 94 -7.19 3.68 -0.19
CA ASP A 94 -6.01 3.84 -1.03
C ASP A 94 -5.84 2.66 -1.99
N ALA A 95 -6.04 1.43 -1.50
CA ALA A 95 -5.95 0.23 -2.34
C ALA A 95 -6.97 0.26 -3.50
N ILE A 96 -8.22 0.64 -3.23
CA ILE A 96 -9.26 0.77 -4.25
C ILE A 96 -8.92 1.88 -5.25
N GLN A 97 -8.41 3.03 -4.78
CA GLN A 97 -7.95 4.10 -5.67
C GLN A 97 -6.82 3.64 -6.60
N HIS A 98 -5.84 2.88 -6.09
CA HIS A 98 -4.79 2.30 -6.92
C HIS A 98 -5.35 1.34 -7.96
N LEU A 99 -6.29 0.46 -7.59
CA LEU A 99 -6.90 -0.47 -8.55
C LEU A 99 -7.71 0.25 -9.64
N HIS A 100 -8.34 1.40 -9.34
CA HIS A 100 -8.92 2.27 -10.37
C HIS A 100 -7.86 2.89 -11.28
N ALA A 101 -6.79 3.44 -10.70
CA ALA A 101 -5.70 4.06 -11.47
C ALA A 101 -5.02 3.05 -12.41
N ASP A 102 -4.91 1.80 -11.99
CA ASP A 102 -4.37 0.69 -12.76
C ASP A 102 -5.36 0.11 -13.78
N GLY A 103 -6.64 0.52 -13.73
CA GLY A 103 -7.70 0.05 -14.64
C GLY A 103 -8.29 -1.33 -14.30
N TRP A 104 -8.04 -1.85 -13.10
CA TRP A 104 -8.64 -3.10 -12.60
C TRP A 104 -10.11 -2.95 -12.21
N LEU A 105 -10.51 -1.75 -11.79
CA LEU A 105 -11.88 -1.45 -11.39
C LEU A 105 -12.49 -0.41 -12.32
N THR A 106 -13.72 -0.69 -12.76
CA THR A 106 -14.44 0.16 -13.73
C THR A 106 -15.65 0.85 -13.13
N SER A 107 -16.18 0.32 -12.03
CA SER A 107 -17.27 0.93 -11.27
C SER A 107 -16.83 2.29 -10.73
N PRO A 108 -17.70 3.30 -10.66
CA PRO A 108 -17.33 4.55 -10.00
C PRO A 108 -17.04 4.29 -8.52
N LEU A 109 -16.04 5.00 -7.98
CA LEU A 109 -15.84 5.11 -6.54
C LEU A 109 -17.16 5.55 -5.91
N HIS A 110 -17.79 4.68 -5.13
CA HIS A 110 -18.91 5.10 -4.30
C HIS A 110 -18.32 5.97 -3.20
N ASP A 111 -18.42 7.29 -3.37
CA ASP A 111 -18.27 8.24 -2.27
C ASP A 111 -19.36 7.92 -1.25
N GLY A 112 -19.05 7.02 -0.33
CA GLY A 112 -19.69 6.93 0.96
C GLY A 112 -19.31 8.16 1.77
N LEU A 113 -19.73 9.34 1.31
CA LEU A 113 -20.05 10.44 2.20
C LEU A 113 -21.22 9.92 3.03
N ASP A 114 -20.88 9.28 4.15
CA ASP A 114 -21.72 9.31 5.34
C ASP A 114 -21.93 10.80 5.63
N SER A 115 -22.97 11.34 5.00
CA SER A 115 -23.57 12.59 5.41
C SER A 115 -24.12 12.27 6.79
N ASP A 116 -23.39 12.67 7.83
CA ASP A 116 -23.93 12.78 9.18
C ASP A 116 -25.30 13.47 9.05
N PRO A 117 -26.42 12.78 9.34
CA PRO A 117 -27.68 13.47 9.49
C PRO A 117 -27.59 14.22 10.83
N ASP A 118 -27.34 15.51 10.70
CA ASP A 118 -27.59 16.54 11.70
C ASP A 118 -28.85 16.19 12.52
N SER A 119 -28.69 15.91 13.83
CA SER A 119 -29.76 15.87 14.85
C SER A 119 -29.20 15.87 16.27
#